data_AF-A0AAV8ZAI3-F1
#
_entry.id   AF-A0AAV8ZAI3-F1
#
_cell.length_a   1.000
_cell.length_b   1.000
_cell.length_c   1.000
_cell.angle_alpha   90.00
_cell.angle_beta   90.00
_cell.angle_gamma   90.00
#
_symmetry.space_group_name_H-M   'P 1'
#
loop_
_entity.id
_entity.type
_entity.pdbx_description
1 polymer ?
#
loop_
_entity_poly.entity_id
_entity_poly.type
_entity_poly.pdbx_seq_one_letter_code
_entity_poly.pdbx_strand_id
1 'polypeptide(L)'
;YNGEYFQQHEGTAMGNSLSPYLVNLFMKVKDKFEYFPRVWFRYVDDILAVFDTKAIGLDNFVAKLNNRFPTIKFTYEMEHNEQLQFLDVLVIRNSENMKETATLRYIPNDSHHPFQHKIASFNFLIHRLLNFPLSKERFEHEKNLN
;
A
#
# COMPACT_ATOMS: atom_id res chain seq x y z
N TYR A 1 -9.91 -32.17 -3.39
CA TYR A 1 -10.75 -32.10 -2.17
C TYR A 1 -11.45 -33.44 -2.02
N ASN A 2 -11.41 -34.09 -0.85
CA ASN A 2 -11.97 -35.44 -0.64
C ASN A 2 -11.59 -36.49 -1.72
N GLY A 3 -10.31 -36.51 -2.15
CA GLY A 3 -9.83 -37.45 -3.17
C GLY A 3 -10.11 -37.06 -4.62
N GLU A 4 -10.83 -35.96 -4.88
CA GLU A 4 -11.09 -35.45 -6.22
C GLU A 4 -10.15 -34.30 -6.62
N TYR A 5 -9.78 -34.29 -7.90
CA TYR A 5 -8.96 -33.25 -8.52
C TYR A 5 -9.86 -32.20 -9.19
N PHE A 6 -9.53 -30.93 -9.00
CA PHE A 6 -10.27 -29.82 -9.58
C PHE A 6 -9.30 -28.95 -10.39
N GLN A 7 -9.75 -28.47 -11.55
CA GLN A 7 -9.01 -27.54 -12.38
C GLN A 7 -9.65 -26.15 -12.28
N GLN A 8 -8.83 -25.15 -11.99
CA GLN A 8 -9.28 -23.76 -12.01
C GLN A 8 -9.31 -23.26 -13.46
N HIS A 9 -10.51 -22.93 -13.94
CA HIS A 9 -10.70 -22.42 -15.31
C HIS A 9 -10.51 -20.90 -15.41
N GLU A 10 -10.80 -20.16 -14.33
CA GLU A 10 -10.70 -18.70 -14.30
C GLU A 10 -10.05 -18.20 -13.00
N GLY A 11 -9.33 -17.08 -13.11
CA GLY A 11 -8.58 -16.49 -12.02
C GLY A 11 -7.28 -17.22 -11.70
N THR A 12 -6.66 -16.84 -10.60
CA THR A 12 -5.40 -17.44 -10.13
C THR A 12 -5.65 -18.14 -8.79
N ALA A 13 -5.04 -19.30 -8.56
CA ALA A 13 -5.20 -20.00 -7.29
C ALA A 13 -4.66 -19.15 -6.13
N MET A 14 -5.43 -19.07 -5.03
CA MET A 14 -4.94 -18.49 -3.78
C MET A 14 -3.76 -19.33 -3.28
N GLY A 15 -2.66 -18.67 -2.92
CA GLY A 15 -1.43 -19.34 -2.46
C GLY A 15 -0.45 -19.71 -3.56
N ASN A 16 -0.78 -19.48 -4.84
CA ASN A 16 0.23 -19.57 -5.92
C ASN A 16 1.13 -18.33 -5.87
N SER A 17 2.45 -18.55 -5.81
CA SER A 17 3.48 -17.51 -5.69
C SER A 17 3.53 -16.55 -6.88
N LEU A 18 3.05 -16.98 -8.05
CA LEU A 18 3.01 -16.17 -9.27
C LEU A 18 1.69 -15.38 -9.40
N SER A 19 0.65 -15.75 -8.65
CA SER A 19 -0.66 -15.12 -8.71
C SER A 19 -0.61 -13.59 -8.52
N PRO A 20 0.09 -13.03 -7.51
CA PRO A 20 0.12 -11.58 -7.31
C PRO A 20 0.77 -10.84 -8.49
N TYR A 21 1.78 -11.44 -9.11
CA TYR A 21 2.45 -10.87 -10.27
C TYR A 21 1.53 -10.85 -11.50
N LEU A 22 0.86 -11.97 -11.78
CA LEU A 22 -0.09 -12.08 -12.89
C LEU A 22 -1.28 -11.13 -12.71
N VAL A 23 -1.81 -11.03 -11.49
CA VAL A 23 -2.90 -10.09 -11.15
C VAL A 23 -2.45 -8.64 -11.35
N ASN A 24 -1.21 -8.29 -10.99
CA ASN A 24 -0.67 -6.95 -11.23
C ASN A 24 -0.46 -6.65 -12.72
N LEU A 25 0.00 -7.64 -13.50
CA LEU A 25 0.17 -7.49 -14.94
C LEU A 25 -1.18 -7.36 -15.66
N PHE A 26 -2.15 -8.21 -15.31
CA PHE A 26 -3.49 -8.21 -15.89
C PHE A 26 -4.21 -6.88 -15.65
N MET A 27 -4.04 -6.31 -14.47
CA MET A 27 -4.70 -5.08 -14.03
C MET A 27 -3.81 -3.84 -14.19
N LYS A 28 -2.86 -3.87 -15.12
CA LYS A 28 -2.09 -2.69 -15.50
C LYS A 28 -2.97 -1.78 -16.37
N VAL A 29 -3.90 -1.07 -15.72
CA VAL A 29 -4.94 -0.31 -16.42
C VAL A 29 -4.58 1.16 -16.69
N LYS A 30 -3.48 1.64 -16.11
CA LYS A 30 -3.07 3.05 -16.16
C LYS A 30 -2.96 3.60 -17.59
N ASP A 31 -2.38 2.83 -18.51
CA ASP A 31 -2.11 3.29 -19.88
C ASP A 31 -3.36 3.31 -20.77
N LYS A 32 -4.53 2.90 -20.25
CA LYS A 32 -5.76 2.68 -21.03
C LYS A 32 -6.91 3.60 -20.63
N PHE A 33 -6.70 4.51 -19.68
CA PHE A 33 -7.68 5.51 -19.30
C PHE A 33 -7.15 6.91 -19.56
N GLU A 34 -7.97 7.74 -20.22
CA GLU A 34 -7.70 9.15 -20.47
C GLU A 34 -7.51 9.94 -19.17
N TYR A 35 -8.24 9.55 -18.13
CA TYR A 35 -8.14 10.10 -16.79
C TYR A 35 -7.90 8.97 -15.79
N PHE A 36 -6.82 9.08 -15.02
CA PHE A 36 -6.43 8.11 -14.01
C PHE A 36 -6.24 8.80 -12.66
N PRO A 37 -6.51 8.12 -11.54
CA PRO A 37 -6.32 8.69 -10.20
C PRO A 37 -4.92 9.23 -9.98
N ARG A 38 -4.83 10.32 -9.21
CA ARG A 38 -3.54 10.95 -8.85
C ARG A 38 -2.68 9.99 -8.02
N VAL A 39 -3.32 9.22 -7.16
CA VAL A 39 -2.73 8.13 -6.39
C VAL A 39 -3.46 6.85 -6.75
N TRP A 40 -2.70 5.78 -6.97
CA TRP A 40 -3.22 4.44 -7.23
C TRP A 40 -2.28 3.43 -6.60
N PHE A 41 -2.57 3.03 -5.37
CA PHE A 41 -1.88 1.97 -4.68
C PHE A 41 -2.73 0.72 -4.68
N ARG A 42 -2.08 -0.42 -4.87
CA ARG A 42 -2.77 -1.69 -5.03
C ARG A 42 -2.12 -2.75 -4.17
N TYR A 43 -2.96 -3.48 -3.44
CA TYR A 43 -2.58 -4.64 -2.67
C TYR A 43 -3.43 -5.82 -3.11
N VAL A 44 -2.87 -6.65 -4.01
CA VAL A 44 -3.58 -7.76 -4.67
C VAL A 44 -4.90 -7.28 -5.30
N ASP A 45 -6.03 -7.47 -4.63
CA ASP A 45 -7.36 -7.12 -5.11
C ASP A 45 -7.85 -5.75 -4.61
N ASP A 46 -7.28 -5.23 -3.51
CA ASP A 46 -7.65 -3.96 -2.90
C ASP A 46 -6.90 -2.78 -3.53
N ILE A 47 -7.62 -1.68 -3.76
CA ILE A 47 -7.08 -0.49 -4.41
C ILE A 47 -7.38 0.74 -3.57
N LEU A 48 -6.33 1.47 -3.17
CA LEU A 48 -6.43 2.80 -2.61
C LEU A 48 -6.18 3.82 -3.72
N ALA A 49 -7.19 4.62 -4.02
CA ALA A 49 -7.12 5.60 -5.10
C ALA A 49 -7.58 6.99 -4.65
N VAL A 50 -6.88 8.03 -5.11
CA VAL A 50 -7.23 9.43 -4.85
C VAL A 50 -7.66 10.08 -6.15
N PHE A 51 -8.94 10.46 -6.21
CA PHE A 51 -9.58 11.09 -7.36
C PHE A 51 -9.79 12.58 -7.14
N ASP A 52 -9.73 13.35 -8.21
CA ASP A 52 -10.36 14.66 -8.25
C ASP A 52 -11.82 14.49 -8.68
N THR A 53 -12.73 14.62 -7.71
CA THR A 53 -14.18 14.42 -7.92
C THR A 53 -14.78 15.45 -8.86
N LYS A 54 -14.12 16.60 -9.09
CA LYS A 54 -14.58 17.61 -10.06
C LYS A 54 -14.21 17.25 -11.49
N ALA A 55 -13.15 16.47 -11.68
CA ALA A 55 -12.65 16.08 -13.00
C ALA A 55 -13.24 14.74 -13.48
N ILE A 56 -13.58 13.83 -12.55
CA ILE A 56 -13.97 12.46 -12.88
C ILE A 56 -15.21 12.09 -12.06
N GLY A 57 -16.29 11.71 -12.75
CA GLY A 57 -17.42 11.01 -12.13
C GLY A 57 -16.99 9.59 -11.75
N LEU A 58 -16.88 9.31 -10.45
CA LEU A 58 -16.40 8.03 -9.94
C LEU A 58 -17.23 6.83 -10.43
N ASP A 59 -18.56 6.98 -10.48
CA ASP A 59 -19.46 5.94 -11.00
C ASP A 59 -19.16 5.59 -12.47
N ASN A 60 -18.88 6.60 -13.30
CA ASN A 60 -18.53 6.39 -14.70
C ASN A 60 -17.17 5.68 -14.83
N PHE A 61 -16.20 6.05 -13.98
CA PHE A 61 -14.90 5.38 -13.96
C PHE A 61 -15.02 3.90 -13.58
N VAL A 62 -15.80 3.61 -12.53
CA VAL A 62 -16.04 2.25 -12.06
C VAL A 62 -16.84 1.44 -13.08
N ALA A 63 -17.82 2.06 -13.76
CA ALA A 63 -18.55 1.43 -14.85
C ALA A 63 -17.62 1.06 -16.03
N LYS A 64 -16.68 1.95 -16.40
CA LYS A 64 -15.67 1.67 -17.43
C LYS A 64 -14.73 0.54 -17.01
N LEU A 65 -14.30 0.49 -15.75
CA LEU A 65 -13.51 -0.61 -15.20
C LEU A 65 -14.25 -1.95 -15.30
N ASN A 66 -15.50 -1.99 -14.83
CA ASN A 66 -16.36 -3.18 -14.87
C ASN A 66 -16.65 -3.65 -16.30
N ASN A 67 -16.86 -2.72 -17.24
CA ASN A 67 -17.03 -3.06 -18.65
C ASN A 67 -15.75 -3.67 -19.24
N ARG A 68 -14.59 -3.15 -18.83
CA ARG A 68 -13.29 -3.58 -19.37
C ARG A 68 -12.88 -4.96 -18.87
N PHE A 69 -13.16 -5.25 -17.61
CA PHE A 69 -12.84 -6.52 -16.96
C PHE A 69 -14.15 -7.19 -16.53
N PRO A 70 -14.92 -7.78 -17.47
CA PRO A 70 -16.22 -8.36 -17.16
C PRO A 70 -16.14 -9.54 -16.17
N THR A 71 -14.96 -10.13 -16.00
CA THR A 71 -14.67 -11.19 -15.03
C THR A 71 -14.41 -10.68 -13.61
N ILE A 72 -14.17 -9.37 -13.42
CA ILE A 72 -13.86 -8.76 -12.13
C ILE A 72 -14.85 -7.63 -11.85
N LYS A 73 -15.57 -7.73 -10.74
CA LYS A 73 -16.49 -6.68 -10.31
C LYS A 73 -15.78 -5.72 -9.36
N PHE A 74 -15.48 -4.53 -9.86
CA PHE A 74 -15.01 -3.39 -9.08
C PHE A 74 -16.17 -2.75 -8.32
N THR A 75 -15.96 -2.59 -7.03
CA THR A 75 -16.76 -1.79 -6.11
C THR A 75 -15.86 -0.76 -5.45
N TYR A 76 -16.43 0.28 -4.86
CA TYR A 76 -15.67 1.31 -4.17
C TYR A 76 -16.38 1.75 -2.90
N GLU A 77 -15.60 2.27 -1.97
CA GLU A 77 -16.08 2.97 -0.79
C GLU A 77 -15.48 4.37 -0.79
N MET A 78 -16.29 5.35 -0.41
CA MET A 78 -15.84 6.72 -0.28
C MET A 78 -15.36 6.98 1.13
N GLU A 79 -14.33 7.81 1.24
CA GLU A 79 -13.94 8.36 2.54
C GLU A 79 -15.12 9.10 3.17
N HIS A 80 -15.31 8.88 4.47
CA HIS A 80 -16.32 9.54 5.28
C HIS A 80 -15.65 10.11 6.54
N ASN A 81 -15.94 11.38 6.86
CA ASN A 81 -15.31 12.09 7.98
C ASN A 81 -13.77 12.01 7.99
N GLU A 82 -13.13 12.21 6.82
CA GLU A 82 -11.66 12.15 6.66
C GLU A 82 -11.04 10.79 6.99
N GLN A 83 -11.85 9.73 6.97
CA GLN A 83 -11.44 8.37 7.30
C GLN A 83 -11.87 7.38 6.22
N LEU A 84 -10.97 6.45 5.90
CA LEU A 84 -11.21 5.37 4.94
C LEU A 84 -10.60 4.08 5.47
N GLN A 85 -11.38 3.01 5.48
CA GLN A 85 -10.87 1.68 5.81
C GLN A 85 -10.13 1.12 4.58
N PHE A 86 -8.92 0.61 4.78
CA PHE A 86 -8.15 -0.03 3.72
C PHE A 86 -7.34 -1.18 4.32
N LEU A 87 -7.61 -2.41 3.85
CA LEU A 87 -7.08 -3.64 4.48
C LEU A 87 -7.45 -3.67 5.98
N ASP A 88 -6.48 -3.99 6.84
CA ASP A 88 -6.64 -4.00 8.30
C ASP A 88 -6.28 -2.66 8.97
N VAL A 89 -6.25 -1.56 8.21
CA VAL A 89 -5.90 -0.23 8.73
C VAL A 89 -6.95 0.84 8.42
N LEU A 90 -7.10 1.78 9.35
CA LEU A 90 -7.88 2.99 9.15
C LEU A 90 -6.95 4.10 8.64
N VAL A 91 -7.17 4.52 7.39
CA VAL A 91 -6.48 5.66 6.78
C VAL A 91 -7.21 6.92 7.21
N ILE A 92 -6.52 7.80 7.95
CA ILE A 92 -7.05 9.08 8.41
C ILE A 92 -6.31 10.19 7.67
N ARG A 93 -7.06 11.05 6.99
CA ARG A 93 -6.53 12.23 6.30
C ARG A 93 -6.32 13.34 7.31
N ASN A 94 -5.14 13.36 7.93
CA ASN A 94 -4.74 14.48 8.77
C ASN A 94 -3.91 15.49 7.96
N SER A 95 -4.19 16.78 8.14
CA SER A 95 -3.37 17.88 7.59
C SER A 95 -2.05 18.05 8.37
N GLU A 96 -1.99 17.55 9.60
CA GLU A 96 -0.82 17.58 10.46
C GLU A 96 -0.21 16.17 10.61
N ASN A 97 0.98 16.01 10.01
CA ASN A 97 1.94 14.93 10.23
C ASN A 97 1.48 13.49 9.92
N MET A 98 2.16 12.84 8.96
CA MET A 98 2.15 11.39 8.83
C MET A 98 2.47 10.77 10.20
N LYS A 99 1.68 9.76 10.60
CA LYS A 99 1.95 8.94 11.77
C LYS A 99 3.42 8.53 11.77
N GLU A 100 4.12 8.68 12.90
CA GLU A 100 5.52 8.28 13.05
C GLU A 100 5.72 6.88 12.49
N THR A 101 6.36 6.79 11.32
CA THR A 101 6.49 5.53 10.57
C THR A 101 7.51 4.58 11.23
N ALA A 102 8.15 5.03 12.31
CA ALA A 102 9.09 4.22 13.06
C ALA A 102 8.72 4.26 14.54
N THR A 103 8.39 3.09 15.07
CA THR A 103 8.21 2.84 16.49
C THR A 103 9.54 2.90 17.28
N LEU A 104 10.66 3.26 16.62
CA LEU A 104 12.03 3.30 17.15
C LEU A 104 12.43 2.03 17.94
N ARG A 105 11.84 0.87 17.61
CA ARG A 105 12.19 -0.41 18.24
C ARG A 105 13.34 -1.03 17.47
N TYR A 106 14.54 -0.89 18.00
CA TYR A 106 15.74 -1.47 17.43
C TYR A 106 16.16 -2.73 18.16
N ILE A 107 16.91 -3.58 17.47
CA ILE A 107 17.54 -4.74 18.06
C ILE A 107 18.61 -4.24 19.06
N PRO A 108 18.51 -4.60 20.35
CA PRO A 108 19.52 -4.23 21.33
C PRO A 108 20.91 -4.73 20.95
N ASN A 109 21.94 -3.94 21.23
CA ASN A 109 23.32 -4.29 20.85
C ASN A 109 23.82 -5.55 21.57
N ASP A 110 23.31 -5.81 22.77
CA ASP A 110 23.60 -6.99 23.61
C ASP A 110 22.83 -8.26 23.21
N SER A 111 21.83 -8.14 22.32
CA SER A 111 21.06 -9.30 21.88
C SER A 111 21.88 -10.27 21.01
N HIS A 112 21.49 -11.55 20.99
CA HIS A 112 22.19 -12.61 20.26
C HIS A 112 21.92 -12.61 18.73
N HIS A 113 21.48 -11.48 18.17
CA HIS A 113 21.20 -11.37 16.74
C HIS A 113 22.47 -11.14 15.92
N PRO A 114 22.51 -11.60 14.64
CA PRO A 114 23.58 -11.30 13.72
C PRO A 114 23.88 -9.79 13.61
N PHE A 115 25.18 -9.47 13.57
CA PHE A 115 25.66 -8.08 13.52
C PHE A 115 25.09 -7.28 12.33
N GLN A 116 24.83 -7.95 11.21
CA GLN A 116 24.25 -7.34 10.01
C GLN A 116 22.86 -6.72 10.28
N HIS A 117 22.01 -7.34 11.10
CA HIS A 117 20.69 -6.80 11.42
C HIS A 117 20.76 -5.59 12.37
N LYS A 118 21.77 -5.58 13.26
CA LYS A 118 22.06 -4.44 14.13
C LYS A 118 22.53 -3.24 13.33
N ILE A 119 23.49 -3.44 12.41
CA ILE A 119 23.95 -2.39 11.50
C ILE A 119 22.84 -1.92 10.56
N ALA A 120 21.99 -2.80 10.05
CA ALA A 120 20.89 -2.41 9.17
C ALA A 120 19.93 -1.42 9.84
N SER A 121 19.67 -1.61 11.14
CA SER A 121 18.86 -0.68 11.95
C SER A 121 19.50 0.71 12.05
N PHE A 122 20.81 0.76 12.26
CA PHE A 122 21.58 2.01 12.30
C PHE A 122 21.63 2.71 10.94
N ASN A 123 21.91 1.97 9.86
CA ASN A 123 21.91 2.51 8.51
C ASN A 123 20.55 3.06 8.11
N PHE A 124 19.47 2.40 8.52
CA PHE A 124 18.10 2.90 8.34
C PHE A 124 17.89 4.24 9.04
N LEU A 125 18.38 4.42 10.27
CA LEU A 125 18.31 5.68 11.00
C LEU A 125 19.03 6.82 10.27
N ILE A 126 20.27 6.59 9.81
CA ILE A 126 21.03 7.57 9.03
C ILE A 126 20.32 7.93 7.73
N HIS A 127 19.87 6.91 6.98
CA HIS A 127 19.14 7.12 5.74
C HIS A 127 17.83 7.89 5.99
N ARG A 128 17.17 7.65 7.12
CA ARG A 128 15.95 8.36 7.48
C ARG A 128 16.23 9.83 7.80
N LEU A 129 17.24 10.10 8.61
CA LEU A 129 17.64 11.45 9.01
C LEU A 129 17.94 12.34 7.80
N LEU A 130 18.56 11.77 6.76
CA LEU A 130 18.95 12.50 5.55
C LEU A 130 17.82 12.68 4.54
N ASN A 131 16.90 11.72 4.43
CA ASN A 131 15.93 11.68 3.32
C ASN A 131 14.49 12.02 3.72
N PHE A 132 14.14 11.99 5.01
CA PHE A 132 12.79 12.32 5.45
C PHE A 132 12.74 13.76 6.00
N PRO A 133 11.71 14.55 5.64
CA PRO A 133 11.51 15.87 6.21
C PRO A 133 11.05 15.74 7.67
N LEU A 134 12.02 15.68 8.58
CA LEU A 134 11.78 15.68 10.03
C LEU A 134 11.55 17.11 10.53
N SER A 135 10.70 17.27 11.55
CA SER A 135 10.63 18.54 12.27
C SER A 135 11.95 18.80 13.02
N LYS A 136 12.30 20.07 13.24
CA LYS A 136 13.55 20.44 13.93
C LYS A 136 13.70 19.76 15.30
N GLU A 137 12.61 19.66 16.05
CA GLU A 137 12.57 19.00 17.36
C GLU A 137 12.90 17.50 17.26
N ARG A 138 12.37 16.81 16.24
CA ARG A 138 12.63 15.37 16.02
C ARG A 138 14.06 15.12 15.54
N PHE A 139 14.58 16.00 14.69
CA PHE A 139 15.96 15.91 14.24
C PHE A 139 16.94 15.98 15.42
N GLU A 140 16.74 16.93 16.34
CA GLU A 140 17.58 17.05 17.54
C GLU A 140 17.38 15.88 18.52
N HIS A 141 16.15 15.38 18.70
CA HIS A 141 15.91 14.18 19.50
C HIS A 141 16.66 12.95 18.94
N GLU A 142 16.61 12.73 17.63
CA GLU A 142 17.26 11.58 16.98
C GLU A 142 18.79 11.69 16.95
N LYS A 143 19.33 12.90 16.83
CA LYS A 143 20.77 13.16 16.95
C LYS A 143 21.32 12.80 18.33
N ASN A 144 20.49 12.94 19.37
CA ASN A 144 20.86 12.70 20.76
C ASN A 144 20.57 11.25 21.23
N LEU A 145 20.20 10.33 20.33
CA LEU A 145 20.03 8.90 20.63
C LEU A 145 21.37 8.11 20.72
N ASN A 146 22.52 8.80 20.66
CA ASN A 146 23.85 8.22 20.82
C ASN A 146 24.43 8.47 22.21
#